data_AF-A0A7Y5HCX4-F1
#
_entry.id   AF-A0A7Y5HCX4-F1
#
_cell.length_a   1.000
_cell.length_b   1.000
_cell.length_c   1.000
_cell.angle_alpha   90.00
_cell.angle_beta   90.00
_cell.angle_gamma   90.00
#
_symmetry.space_group_name_H-M   'P 1'
#
loop_
_entity.id
_entity.type
_entity.pdbx_description
1 polymer ?
#
loop_
_entity_poly.entity_id
_entity_poly.type
_entity_poly.pdbx_seq_one_letter_code
_entity_poly.pdbx_strand_id
1 'polypeptide(L)' 'MFKKLLLVGLLVTTAALIGCTFSAEHNKHHWWAFRQDVHEMHRFIDRHFLNYDERDPSRF' A
#
# COMPACT_ATOMS: atom_id res chain seq x y z
N MET A 1 9.46 -11.35 29.62
CA MET A 1 9.55 -12.13 28.36
C MET A 1 8.20 -12.63 27.88
N PHE A 2 7.43 -13.33 28.71
CA PHE A 2 6.15 -13.95 28.35
C PHE A 2 5.13 -13.01 27.66
N LYS A 3 4.94 -11.78 28.19
CA LYS A 3 4.03 -10.79 27.59
C LYS A 3 4.40 -10.39 26.16
N LYS A 4 5.70 -10.35 25.82
CA LYS A 4 6.18 -10.01 24.46
C LYS A 4 5.89 -11.16 23.48
N LEU A 5 6.10 -12.40 23.92
CA LEU A 5 5.80 -13.60 23.12
C LEU A 5 4.29 -13.73 22.86
N LEU A 6 3.46 -13.41 23.86
CA LEU A 6 2.01 -13.43 23.73
C LEU A 6 1.51 -12.35 22.75
N LEU A 7 2.08 -11.15 22.78
CA LEU A 7 1.77 -10.08 21.82
C LEU A 7 2.17 -10.46 20.38
N VAL A 8 3.35 -11.05 20.19
CA VAL A 8 3.80 -11.51 18.87
C VAL A 8 2.91 -12.64 18.36
N GLY A 9 2.56 -13.60 19.22
CA GLY A 9 1.62 -14.67 18.88
C GLY A 9 0.25 -14.13 18.46
N LEU A 10 -0.26 -13.11 19.17
CA LEU A 10 -1.53 -12.46 18.85
C LEU A 10 -1.49 -11.77 17.48
N LEU A 11 -0.37 -11.14 17.14
CA LEU A 11 -0.14 -10.44 15.87
C LEU A 11 -0.09 -11.42 14.69
N VAL A 12 0.59 -12.55 14.87
CA VAL A 12 0.69 -13.59 13.84
C VAL A 12 -0.67 -14.27 13.62
N THR A 13 -1.41 -14.57 14.69
CA THR A 13 -2.74 -15.18 14.56
C THR A 13 -3.77 -14.22 13.97
N THR A 14 -3.75 -12.94 14.32
CA THR A 14 -4.62 -11.94 13.66
C THR A 14 -4.28 -11.78 12.20
N ALA A 15 -3.00 -11.70 11.82
CA ALA A 15 -2.61 -11.64 10.41
C ALA A 15 -3.10 -12.87 9.61
N ALA A 16 -3.07 -14.07 10.22
CA ALA A 16 -3.57 -15.29 9.61
C ALA A 16 -5.11 -15.33 9.51
N LEU A 17 -5.85 -14.81 10.51
CA LEU A 17 -7.32 -14.80 10.55
C LEU A 17 -7.95 -13.75 9.63
N ILE A 18 -7.26 -12.64 9.37
CA ILE A 18 -7.71 -11.58 8.45
C ILE A 18 -7.65 -12.04 6.98
N GLY A 19 -7.17 -13.26 6.71
CA GLY A 19 -7.13 -13.82 5.36
C GLY A 19 -5.96 -13.33 4.52
N CYS A 20 -4.94 -12.74 5.17
CA CYS A 20 -3.67 -12.42 4.52
C CYS A 20 -2.92 -13.73 4.27
N THR A 21 -3.30 -14.45 3.22
CA THR A 21 -2.53 -15.61 2.78
C THR A 21 -1.18 -15.09 2.29
N PHE A 22 -0.08 -15.51 2.90
CA PHE A 22 1.28 -15.17 2.45
C PHE A 22 1.64 -15.86 1.12
N SER A 23 0.68 -15.99 0.21
CA SER A 23 0.93 -16.50 -1.14
C SER A 23 1.62 -15.41 -1.96
N ALA A 24 2.48 -15.85 -2.89
CA ALA A 24 3.18 -14.94 -3.79
C ALA A 24 2.19 -14.08 -4.61
N GLU A 25 1.05 -14.65 -5.02
CA GLU A 25 0.05 -13.92 -5.79
C GLU A 25 -0.68 -12.87 -4.95
N HIS A 26 -1.01 -13.16 -3.69
CA HIS A 26 -1.60 -12.17 -2.78
C HIS A 26 -0.65 -10.99 -2.54
N ASN A 27 0.63 -11.27 -2.26
CA ASN A 27 1.64 -10.23 -2.10
C ASN A 27 1.82 -9.39 -3.38
N LYS A 28 1.73 -10.01 -4.56
CA LYS A 28 1.81 -9.31 -5.84
C LYS A 28 0.64 -8.35 -6.05
N HIS A 29 -0.58 -8.76 -5.68
CA HIS A 29 -1.75 -7.87 -5.73
C HIS A 29 -1.60 -6.69 -4.77
N HIS A 30 -1.10 -6.91 -3.56
CA HIS A 30 -0.81 -5.82 -2.63
C HIS A 30 0.27 -4.87 -3.17
N TRP A 31 1.34 -5.40 -3.76
CA TRP A 31 2.36 -4.58 -4.40
C TRP A 31 1.83 -3.76 -5.57
N TRP A 32 0.92 -4.32 -6.35
CA TRP A 32 0.29 -3.61 -7.46
C TRP A 32 -0.62 -2.48 -6.96
N ALA A 33 -1.47 -2.77 -5.97
CA ALA A 33 -2.32 -1.76 -5.33
C ALA A 33 -1.48 -0.62 -4.72
N PHE A 34 -0.44 -0.96 -3.96
CA PHE A 34 0.48 0.04 -3.39
C PHE A 34 1.11 0.93 -4.46
N ARG A 35 1.53 0.35 -5.59
CA ARG A 35 2.09 1.13 -6.70
C ARG A 35 1.05 2.06 -7.34
N GLN A 36 -0.20 1.63 -7.45
CA GLN A 36 -1.27 2.50 -7.94
C GLN A 36 -1.52 3.67 -6.98
N ASP A 37 -1.61 3.40 -5.67
CA ASP A 37 -1.82 4.44 -4.66
C ASP A 37 -0.71 5.49 -4.69
N VAL A 38 0.56 5.07 -4.74
CA VAL A 38 1.72 5.97 -4.85
C VAL A 38 1.66 6.82 -6.13
N HIS A 39 1.21 6.24 -7.24
CA HIS A 39 1.07 6.97 -8.49
C HIS A 39 -0.07 7.99 -8.43
N GLU A 40 -1.20 7.67 -7.81
CA GLU A 40 -2.29 8.62 -7.59
C GLU A 40 -1.89 9.75 -6.64
N MET A 41 -1.13 9.44 -5.59
CA MET A 41 -0.57 10.44 -4.68
C MET A 41 0.36 11.42 -5.40
N HIS A 42 1.29 10.92 -6.23
CA HIS A 42 2.16 11.79 -7.02
C HIS A 42 1.34 12.67 -7.97
N ARG A 43 0.37 12.09 -8.69
CA ARG A 43 -0.49 12.89 -9.58
C ARG A 43 -1.25 13.97 -8.83
N PHE A 44 -1.75 13.67 -7.63
CA PHE A 44 -2.38 14.67 -6.78
C PHE A 44 -1.41 15.81 -6.46
N ILE A 45 -0.18 15.48 -6.06
CA ILE A 45 0.84 16.48 -5.74
C ILE A 45 1.18 17.33 -6.96
N ASP A 46 1.44 16.70 -8.10
CA ASP A 46 1.82 17.38 -9.34
C ASP A 46 0.75 18.40 -9.77
N ARG A 47 -0.53 18.00 -9.70
CA ARG A 47 -1.64 18.86 -10.11
C ARG A 47 -1.87 20.03 -9.15
N HIS A 48 -1.71 19.83 -7.85
CA HIS A 48 -2.05 20.85 -6.85
C HIS A 48 -0.89 21.76 -6.47
N PHE A 49 0.35 21.29 -6.59
CA PHE A 49 1.53 22.03 -6.14
C PHE A 49 2.49 22.39 -7.28
N LEU A 50 2.53 21.60 -8.35
CA LEU A 50 3.49 21.80 -9.45
C LEU A 50 2.81 22.28 -10.75
N ASN A 51 1.47 22.45 -10.74
CA ASN A 51 0.64 22.77 -11.90
C ASN A 51 0.88 21.85 -13.11
N TYR A 52 1.32 20.62 -12.85
CA TYR A 52 1.60 19.61 -13.86
C TYR A 52 0.50 18.55 -13.84
N ASP A 53 -0.05 18.21 -14.99
CA ASP A 53 -1.01 17.11 -15.13
C ASP A 53 -0.61 16.23 -16.31
N GLU A 54 -0.13 15.02 -16.03
CA GLU A 54 0.29 14.05 -17.05
C GLU A 54 -0.83 13.64 -18.03
N ARG A 55 -2.11 13.83 -17.65
CA ARG A 55 -3.28 13.50 -18.49
C ARG A 55 -3.76 14.68 -19.33
N ASP A 56 -3.26 15.88 -19.05
CA ASP A 56 -3.58 17.10 -19.77
C ASP A 56 -2.29 17.74 -20.33
N PRO A 57 -1.87 17.33 -21.53
CA PRO A 57 -0.65 17.85 -22.14
C PRO A 57 -0.69 19.35 -22.45
N SER A 58 -1.85 20.02 -22.32
CA SER A 58 -1.97 21.47 -22.50
C SER A 58 -1.51 22.29 -21.28
N ARG A 59 -1.24 21.64 -20.15
CA ARG A 59 -0.74 22.27 -18.92
C ARG A 59 0.78 22.36 -18.82
N PHE A 60 1.49 22.04 -19.91
CA PHE A 60 2.93 22.27 -20.07
C PHE A 60 3.24 23.64 -20.67
#